data_AF-A0A366ZMI9-F1
#
_entry.id   AF-A0A366ZMI9-F1
#
_cell.length_a   1.000
_cell.length_b   1.000
_cell.length_c   1.000
_cell.angle_alpha   90.00
_cell.angle_beta   90.00
_cell.angle_gamma   90.00
#
_symmetry.space_group_name_H-M   'P 1'
#
loop_
_entity.id
_entity.type
_entity.pdbx_description
1 polymer ?
#
loop_
_entity_poly.entity_id
_entity_poly.type
_entity_poly.pdbx_seq_one_letter_code
_entity_poly.pdbx_strand_id
1 'polypeptide(L)'
;MSESTNPSSVHNPELLAIYCNDHLAAARGGIELLKRMIAEHRDGPYAPDLERLLGELKEERRFLSSTMATLGFPIRQYKQVALWVGEKLSRLKLNGGLLHRSPLSSLVEFEFLASAVRAKRSGFETLRVAAETDHRLDKEELDRFIDQAERQHEWLTHTRREVAASVFGGRPEVAE
;
A
#
# COMPACT_ATOMS: atom_id res chain seq x y z
N MET A 1 -24.10 35.57 -9.95
CA MET A 1 -24.57 34.17 -9.95
C MET A 1 -23.94 33.53 -8.74
N SER A 2 -24.75 33.29 -7.71
CA SER A 2 -24.30 32.83 -6.41
C SER A 2 -23.76 31.41 -6.52
N GLU A 3 -22.48 31.26 -6.20
CA GLU A 3 -21.82 29.98 -5.99
C GLU A 3 -22.46 29.38 -4.74
N SER A 4 -23.38 28.42 -4.91
CA SER A 4 -23.90 27.67 -3.77
C SER A 4 -22.77 26.79 -3.25
N THR A 5 -22.02 27.29 -2.28
CA THR A 5 -21.11 26.48 -1.49
C THR A 5 -21.96 25.41 -0.83
N ASN A 6 -21.94 24.19 -1.36
CA ASN A 6 -22.47 23.04 -0.62
C ASN A 6 -21.67 22.98 0.69
N PRO A 7 -22.29 23.13 1.87
CA PRO A 7 -21.58 23.15 3.15
C PRO A 7 -20.99 21.77 3.54
N SER A 8 -20.89 20.84 2.59
CA SER A 8 -20.63 19.41 2.80
C SER A 8 -19.71 18.81 1.72
N SER A 9 -18.72 19.56 1.26
CA SER A 9 -17.74 19.08 0.26
C SER A 9 -16.32 19.43 0.66
N VAL A 10 -15.38 18.54 0.39
CA VAL A 10 -13.95 18.75 0.67
C VAL A 10 -13.44 20.02 -0.05
N HIS A 11 -12.58 20.79 0.62
CA HIS A 11 -11.84 21.88 -0.02
C HIS A 11 -10.81 21.31 -1.03
N ASN A 12 -10.62 21.99 -2.17
CA ASN A 12 -9.69 21.59 -3.25
C ASN A 12 -9.93 20.15 -3.77
N PRO A 13 -11.14 19.83 -4.27
CA PRO A 13 -11.50 18.47 -4.70
C PRO A 13 -10.58 17.91 -5.80
N GLU A 14 -10.01 18.76 -6.65
CA GLU A 14 -9.04 18.39 -7.67
C GLU A 14 -7.72 17.86 -7.09
N LEU A 15 -7.25 18.42 -5.97
CA LEU A 15 -6.05 17.94 -5.28
C LEU A 15 -6.32 16.59 -4.62
N LEU A 16 -7.50 16.42 -4.01
CA LEU A 16 -7.89 15.13 -3.46
C LEU A 16 -8.01 14.06 -4.55
N ALA A 17 -8.55 14.41 -5.72
CA ALA A 17 -8.61 13.51 -6.86
C ALA A 17 -7.22 13.07 -7.35
N ILE A 18 -6.23 13.98 -7.39
CA ILE A 18 -4.82 13.64 -7.71
C ILE A 18 -4.27 12.70 -6.65
N TYR A 19 -4.42 13.06 -5.37
CA TYR A 19 -3.93 12.28 -4.24
C TYR A 19 -4.45 10.83 -4.26
N CYS A 20 -5.77 10.64 -4.43
CA CYS A 20 -6.36 9.30 -4.52
C CYS A 20 -5.89 8.51 -5.74
N ASN A 21 -5.67 9.18 -6.88
CA ASN A 21 -5.13 8.53 -8.08
C ASN A 21 -3.69 8.03 -7.86
N ASP A 22 -2.86 8.81 -7.18
CA ASP A 22 -1.48 8.41 -6.85
C ASP A 22 -1.47 7.20 -5.92
N HIS A 23 -2.35 7.17 -4.92
CA HIS A 23 -2.53 6.00 -4.04
C HIS A 23 -3.04 4.76 -4.79
N LEU A 24 -3.99 4.91 -5.73
CA LEU A 24 -4.42 3.79 -6.58
C LEU A 24 -3.27 3.23 -7.44
N ALA A 25 -2.43 4.11 -7.98
CA ALA A 25 -1.26 3.72 -8.77
C ALA A 25 -0.25 2.95 -7.91
N ALA A 26 0.06 3.46 -6.71
CA ALA A 26 0.96 2.81 -5.76
C ALA A 26 0.43 1.44 -5.31
N ALA A 27 -0.87 1.34 -5.01
CA ALA A 27 -1.53 0.09 -4.63
C ALA A 27 -1.38 -1.00 -5.72
N ARG A 28 -1.47 -0.62 -7.01
CA ARG A 28 -1.20 -1.54 -8.12
C ARG A 28 0.24 -2.08 -8.07
N GLY A 29 1.22 -1.20 -7.85
CA GLY A 29 2.62 -1.60 -7.71
C GLY A 29 2.85 -2.57 -6.55
N GLY A 30 2.27 -2.28 -5.38
CA GLY A 30 2.32 -3.15 -4.20
C GLY A 30 1.69 -4.52 -4.44
N ILE A 31 0.53 -4.58 -5.11
CA ILE A 31 -0.15 -5.84 -5.45
C ILE A 31 0.70 -6.72 -6.39
N GLU A 32 1.36 -6.14 -7.39
CA GLU A 32 2.20 -6.92 -8.31
C GLU A 32 3.49 -7.41 -7.63
N LEU A 33 4.10 -6.60 -6.75
CA LEU A 33 5.20 -7.05 -5.90
C LEU A 33 4.76 -8.23 -5.01
N LEU A 34 3.61 -8.11 -4.36
CA LEU A 34 3.13 -9.13 -3.44
C LEU A 34 2.79 -10.45 -4.13
N LYS A 35 2.19 -10.41 -5.32
CA LYS A 35 2.00 -11.61 -6.16
C LYS A 35 3.32 -12.31 -6.48
N ARG A 36 4.36 -11.53 -6.79
CA ARG A 36 5.70 -12.08 -7.04
C ARG A 36 6.26 -12.74 -5.77
N MET A 37 6.16 -12.07 -4.62
CA MET A 37 6.62 -12.64 -3.34
C MET A 37 5.86 -13.92 -2.98
N ILE A 38 4.55 -13.99 -3.20
CA ILE A 38 3.76 -15.23 -2.97
C ILE A 38 4.29 -16.38 -3.83
N ALA A 39 4.58 -16.14 -5.11
CA ALA A 39 5.13 -17.18 -5.98
C ALA A 39 6.51 -17.68 -5.49
N GLU A 40 7.30 -16.81 -4.87
CA GLU A 40 8.63 -17.12 -4.33
C GLU A 40 8.57 -17.83 -2.97
N HIS A 41 7.60 -17.46 -2.14
CA HIS A 41 7.42 -17.99 -0.79
C HIS A 41 6.36 -19.11 -0.73
N ARG A 42 5.90 -19.63 -1.86
CA ARG A 42 4.73 -20.53 -1.96
C ARG A 42 4.74 -21.74 -1.01
N ASP A 43 5.93 -22.28 -0.75
CA ASP A 43 6.16 -23.46 0.11
C ASP A 43 6.80 -23.07 1.46
N GLY A 44 6.88 -21.76 1.74
CA GLY A 44 7.52 -21.19 2.92
C GLY A 44 6.54 -20.68 3.98
N PRO A 45 7.04 -20.35 5.17
CA PRO A 45 6.21 -20.00 6.32
C PRO A 45 5.37 -18.73 6.12
N TYR A 46 5.79 -17.83 5.21
CA TYR A 46 5.13 -16.54 5.01
C TYR A 46 4.00 -16.57 3.98
N ALA A 47 3.82 -17.67 3.22
CA ALA A 47 2.83 -17.74 2.14
C ALA A 47 1.40 -17.38 2.60
N PRO A 48 0.85 -17.96 3.68
CA PRO A 48 -0.52 -17.68 4.11
C PRO A 48 -0.76 -16.20 4.42
N ASP A 49 0.18 -15.55 5.11
CA ASP A 49 0.07 -14.14 5.47
C ASP A 49 0.27 -13.21 4.27
N LEU A 50 1.15 -13.54 3.34
CA LEU A 50 1.30 -12.81 2.08
C LEU A 50 0.01 -12.89 1.23
N GLU A 51 -0.64 -14.06 1.17
CA GLU A 51 -1.93 -14.25 0.48
C GLU A 51 -3.06 -13.46 1.15
N ARG A 52 -3.12 -13.48 2.48
CA ARG A 52 -4.05 -12.66 3.26
C ARG A 52 -3.84 -11.16 2.98
N LEU A 53 -2.60 -10.68 3.07
CA LEU A 53 -2.25 -9.31 2.72
C LEU A 53 -2.66 -8.97 1.29
N LEU A 54 -2.53 -9.89 0.34
CA LEU A 54 -2.94 -9.65 -1.05
C LEU A 54 -4.45 -9.48 -1.18
N GLY A 55 -5.23 -10.27 -0.42
CA GLY A 55 -6.68 -10.10 -0.32
C GLY A 55 -7.06 -8.73 0.22
N GLU A 56 -6.45 -8.34 1.33
CA GLU A 56 -6.64 -7.05 2.00
C GLU A 56 -6.28 -5.86 1.07
N LEU A 57 -5.12 -5.88 0.39
CA LEU A 57 -4.73 -4.82 -0.55
C LEU A 57 -5.69 -4.70 -1.75
N LYS A 58 -6.25 -5.82 -2.21
CA LYS A 58 -7.25 -5.81 -3.29
C LYS A 58 -8.58 -5.24 -2.83
N GLU A 59 -8.98 -5.50 -1.60
CA GLU A 59 -10.17 -4.92 -0.98
C GLU A 59 -10.04 -3.40 -0.87
N GLU A 60 -8.95 -2.94 -0.27
CA GLU A 60 -8.61 -1.51 -0.12
C GLU A 60 -8.61 -0.77 -1.45
N ARG A 61 -8.01 -1.35 -2.50
CA ARG A 61 -8.02 -0.74 -3.84
C ARG A 61 -9.43 -0.63 -4.42
N ARG A 62 -10.29 -1.64 -4.20
CA ARG A 62 -11.68 -1.60 -4.63
C ARG A 62 -12.45 -0.52 -3.87
N PHE A 63 -12.26 -0.44 -2.56
CA PHE A 63 -12.83 0.62 -1.73
C PHE A 63 -12.43 1.99 -2.26
N LEU A 64 -11.13 2.28 -2.39
CA LEU A 64 -10.65 3.59 -2.85
C LEU A 64 -11.18 3.94 -4.25
N SER A 65 -11.26 2.96 -5.15
CA SER A 65 -11.84 3.15 -6.48
C SER A 65 -13.33 3.49 -6.42
N SER A 66 -14.08 2.82 -5.55
CA SER A 66 -15.51 3.08 -5.32
C SER A 66 -15.72 4.46 -4.69
N THR A 67 -14.93 4.82 -3.68
CA THR A 67 -14.95 6.12 -3.04
C THR A 67 -14.71 7.23 -4.06
N MET A 68 -13.71 7.07 -4.94
CA MET A 68 -13.48 8.03 -6.02
C MET A 68 -14.67 8.17 -6.96
N ALA A 69 -15.34 7.06 -7.31
CA ALA A 69 -16.54 7.10 -8.14
C ALA A 69 -17.68 7.87 -7.44
N THR A 70 -17.92 7.61 -6.15
CA THR A 70 -18.92 8.33 -5.32
C THR A 70 -18.60 9.83 -5.24
N LEU A 71 -17.32 10.19 -5.16
CA LEU A 71 -16.88 11.59 -5.12
C LEU A 71 -16.96 12.29 -6.48
N GLY A 72 -17.15 11.53 -7.57
CA GLY A 72 -17.13 12.04 -8.95
C GLY A 72 -15.70 12.25 -9.49
N PHE A 73 -14.69 11.66 -8.85
CA PHE A 73 -13.30 11.80 -9.26
C PHE A 73 -12.95 10.80 -10.37
N PRO A 74 -12.47 11.26 -11.53
CA PRO A 74 -12.08 10.35 -12.59
C PRO A 74 -10.84 9.56 -12.18
N ILE A 75 -10.89 8.24 -12.37
CA ILE A 75 -9.72 7.36 -12.25
C ILE A 75 -8.84 7.56 -13.49
N ARG A 76 -7.68 8.17 -13.30
CA ARG A 76 -6.72 8.52 -14.36
C ARG A 76 -5.71 7.39 -14.52
N GLN A 77 -5.92 6.55 -15.52
CA GLN A 77 -5.03 5.41 -15.83
C GLN A 77 -3.71 5.82 -16.51
N TYR A 78 -3.57 7.09 -16.94
CA TYR A 78 -2.44 7.53 -17.74
C TYR A 78 -1.25 7.96 -16.85
N LYS A 79 -0.09 7.35 -17.11
CA LYS A 79 1.24 7.50 -16.44
C LYS A 79 1.53 6.64 -15.20
N GLN A 80 0.60 5.82 -14.72
CA GLN A 80 0.72 5.06 -13.44
C GLN A 80 1.83 3.99 -13.34
N VAL A 81 2.61 3.72 -14.38
CA VAL A 81 3.69 2.72 -14.33
C VAL A 81 5.08 3.35 -14.37
N ALA A 82 5.21 4.58 -14.86
CA ALA A 82 6.52 5.08 -15.32
C ALA A 82 7.39 5.67 -14.21
N LEU A 83 6.83 6.38 -13.22
CA LEU A 83 7.67 7.23 -12.34
C LEU A 83 8.00 6.64 -10.96
N TRP A 84 7.13 5.83 -10.35
CA TRP A 84 7.40 5.32 -8.99
C TRP A 84 8.00 3.90 -8.99
N VAL A 85 7.56 3.06 -9.91
CA VAL A 85 8.00 1.66 -10.05
C VAL A 85 9.38 1.57 -10.70
N GLY A 86 9.73 2.47 -11.63
CA GLY A 86 10.95 2.35 -12.44
C GLY A 86 12.25 2.28 -11.64
N GLU A 87 12.42 3.12 -10.62
CA GLU A 87 13.70 3.22 -9.91
C GLU A 87 13.88 2.20 -8.76
N LYS A 88 12.78 1.84 -8.08
CA LYS A 88 12.76 0.84 -7.00
C LYS A 88 12.58 -0.60 -7.53
N LEU A 89 11.69 -0.84 -8.51
CA LEU A 89 11.58 -2.16 -9.14
C LEU A 89 12.76 -2.49 -10.06
N SER A 90 13.44 -1.51 -10.68
CA SER A 90 14.65 -1.85 -11.46
C SER A 90 15.75 -2.44 -10.56
N ARG A 91 15.98 -1.89 -9.36
CA ARG A 91 16.93 -2.48 -8.39
C ARG A 91 16.50 -3.86 -7.90
N LEU A 92 15.19 -4.06 -7.67
CA LEU A 92 14.63 -5.38 -7.34
C LEU A 92 14.77 -6.42 -8.47
N LYS A 93 14.74 -5.98 -9.74
CA LYS A 93 14.91 -6.85 -10.91
C LYS A 93 16.40 -7.11 -11.25
N LEU A 94 17.31 -6.23 -10.84
CA LEU A 94 18.72 -6.27 -11.24
C LEU A 94 19.66 -6.93 -10.21
N ASN A 95 19.19 -7.27 -9.01
CA ASN A 95 19.99 -8.01 -8.01
C ASN A 95 19.94 -9.55 -8.20
N GLY A 96 19.33 -10.03 -9.29
CA GLY A 96 19.35 -11.44 -9.68
C GLY A 96 20.55 -11.73 -10.57
N GLY A 97 21.69 -12.07 -9.95
CA GLY A 97 22.74 -12.81 -10.66
C GLY A 97 22.09 -14.04 -11.31
N LEU A 98 22.43 -14.31 -12.56
CA LEU A 98 21.76 -15.22 -13.52
C LEU A 98 21.59 -16.70 -13.08
N LEU A 99 21.86 -17.07 -11.83
CA LEU A 99 21.80 -18.46 -11.34
C LEU A 99 21.15 -18.64 -9.94
N HIS A 100 21.21 -17.66 -9.01
CA HIS A 100 20.55 -17.74 -7.68
C HIS A 100 20.14 -16.35 -7.15
N ARG A 101 18.93 -16.23 -6.59
CA ARG A 101 18.43 -14.99 -5.97
C ARG A 101 19.08 -14.77 -4.60
N SER A 102 19.50 -13.53 -4.33
CA SER A 102 20.10 -13.17 -3.04
C SER A 102 19.05 -13.14 -1.92
N PRO A 103 19.34 -13.67 -0.72
CA PRO A 103 18.52 -13.49 0.49
C PRO A 103 18.24 -12.01 0.83
N LEU A 104 19.11 -11.10 0.35
CA LEU A 104 18.91 -9.65 0.47
C LEU A 104 17.66 -9.16 -0.27
N SER A 105 17.23 -9.84 -1.32
CA SER A 105 16.04 -9.45 -2.08
C SER A 105 14.78 -9.53 -1.23
N SER A 106 14.56 -10.64 -0.50
CA SER A 106 13.39 -10.79 0.37
C SER A 106 13.36 -9.71 1.47
N LEU A 107 14.51 -9.41 2.07
CA LEU A 107 14.61 -8.36 3.09
C LEU A 107 14.13 -7.00 2.55
N VAL A 108 14.65 -6.59 1.38
CA VAL A 108 14.29 -5.31 0.74
C VAL A 108 12.83 -5.28 0.30
N GLU A 109 12.25 -6.41 -0.09
CA GLU A 109 10.83 -6.49 -0.44
C GLU A 109 9.92 -6.28 0.77
N PHE A 110 10.21 -6.92 1.90
CA PHE A 110 9.49 -6.69 3.15
C PHE A 110 9.65 -5.24 3.64
N GLU A 111 10.84 -4.64 3.54
CA GLU A 111 11.07 -3.21 3.84
C GLU A 111 10.21 -2.28 2.99
N PHE A 112 10.17 -2.57 1.70
CA PHE A 112 9.39 -1.79 0.75
C PHE A 112 7.89 -1.90 1.03
N LEU A 113 7.38 -3.11 1.25
CA LEU A 113 5.97 -3.31 1.60
C LEU A 113 5.61 -2.65 2.93
N ALA A 114 6.45 -2.77 3.95
CA ALA A 114 6.22 -2.13 5.25
C ALA A 114 6.11 -0.60 5.09
N SER A 115 6.99 0.00 4.27
CA SER A 115 6.97 1.43 3.96
C SER A 115 5.72 1.83 3.16
N ALA A 116 5.35 1.02 2.18
CA ALA A 116 4.17 1.27 1.34
C ALA A 116 2.86 1.16 2.13
N VAL A 117 2.73 0.18 3.02
CA VAL A 117 1.57 0.02 3.89
C VAL A 117 1.45 1.20 4.86
N ARG A 118 2.56 1.68 5.41
CA ARG A 118 2.56 2.89 6.25
C ARG A 118 2.11 4.13 5.47
N ALA A 119 2.60 4.31 4.24
CA ALA A 119 2.17 5.41 3.38
C ALA A 119 0.67 5.32 3.04
N LYS A 120 0.18 4.11 2.75
CA LYS A 120 -1.24 3.85 2.51
C LYS A 120 -2.10 4.15 3.76
N ARG A 121 -1.66 3.77 4.96
CA ARG A 121 -2.34 4.11 6.23
C ARG A 121 -2.53 5.63 6.34
N SER A 122 -1.49 6.41 6.10
CA SER A 122 -1.59 7.87 6.07
C SER A 122 -2.55 8.40 5.00
N GLY A 123 -2.70 7.68 3.88
CA GLY A 123 -3.73 7.93 2.89
C GLY A 123 -5.15 7.78 3.45
N PHE A 124 -5.42 6.70 4.18
CA PHE A 124 -6.71 6.50 4.85
C PHE A 124 -6.97 7.50 5.96
N GLU A 125 -5.95 7.84 6.77
CA GLU A 125 -6.06 8.91 7.78
C GLU A 125 -6.41 10.26 7.13
N THR A 126 -5.80 10.59 6.00
CA THR A 126 -6.10 11.82 5.25
C THR A 126 -7.57 11.83 4.78
N LEU A 127 -8.06 10.71 4.24
CA LEU A 127 -9.47 10.57 3.85
C LEU A 127 -10.40 10.63 5.08
N ARG A 128 -9.98 10.08 6.21
CA ARG A 128 -10.75 10.09 7.45
C ARG A 128 -10.91 11.50 8.01
N VAL A 129 -9.89 12.35 7.87
CA VAL A 129 -10.00 13.79 8.17
C VAL A 129 -10.95 14.47 7.19
N ALA A 130 -10.84 14.20 5.89
CA ALA A 130 -11.74 14.77 4.88
C ALA A 130 -13.22 14.36 5.09
N ALA A 131 -13.45 13.18 5.68
CA ALA A 131 -14.80 12.70 6.00
C ALA A 131 -15.52 13.55 7.06
N GLU A 132 -14.81 14.41 7.80
CA GLU A 132 -15.44 15.39 8.70
C GLU A 132 -16.20 16.49 7.95
N THR A 133 -15.88 16.73 6.68
CA THR A 133 -16.56 17.75 5.86
C THR A 133 -17.31 17.18 4.67
N ASP A 134 -16.96 16.00 4.16
CA ASP A 134 -17.67 15.34 3.05
C ASP A 134 -18.23 13.98 3.49
N HIS A 135 -19.53 13.95 3.77
CA HIS A 135 -20.22 12.78 4.30
C HIS A 135 -20.36 11.62 3.30
N ARG A 136 -19.94 11.82 2.04
CA ARG A 136 -19.84 10.72 1.06
C ARG A 136 -18.67 9.78 1.36
N LEU A 137 -17.73 10.21 2.20
CA LEU A 137 -16.65 9.39 2.72
C LEU A 137 -17.14 8.59 3.95
N ASP A 138 -17.01 7.28 3.88
CA ASP A 138 -17.41 6.38 4.96
C ASP A 138 -16.36 6.37 6.08
N LYS A 139 -16.70 6.98 7.22
CA LYS A 139 -15.80 7.11 8.38
C LYS A 139 -15.45 5.77 9.00
N GLU A 140 -16.43 4.89 9.16
CA GLU A 140 -16.27 3.60 9.84
C GLU A 140 -15.39 2.67 9.01
N GLU A 141 -15.60 2.66 7.70
CA GLU A 141 -14.81 1.86 6.78
C GLU A 141 -13.36 2.38 6.67
N LEU A 142 -13.17 3.70 6.72
CA LEU A 142 -11.83 4.31 6.80
C LEU A 142 -11.10 3.94 8.08
N ASP A 143 -11.77 4.00 9.24
CA ASP A 143 -11.21 3.60 10.54
C ASP A 143 -10.80 2.11 10.50
N ARG A 144 -11.63 1.23 9.93
CA ARG A 144 -11.30 -0.18 9.70
C ARG A 144 -10.03 -0.36 8.87
N PHE A 145 -9.87 0.40 7.79
CA PHE A 145 -8.69 0.31 6.94
C PHE A 145 -7.42 0.90 7.57
N ILE A 146 -7.54 1.88 8.46
CA ILE A 146 -6.42 2.40 9.26
C ILE A 146 -5.91 1.29 10.19
N ASP A 147 -6.81 0.63 10.93
CA ASP A 147 -6.45 -0.48 11.82
C ASP A 147 -5.89 -1.67 11.05
N GLN A 148 -6.47 -1.98 9.89
CA GLN A 148 -5.97 -3.03 9.01
C GLN A 148 -4.54 -2.73 8.54
N ALA A 149 -4.27 -1.50 8.10
CA ALA A 149 -2.95 -1.10 7.66
C ALA A 149 -1.92 -1.13 8.81
N GLU A 150 -2.32 -0.83 10.04
CA GLU A 150 -1.44 -0.98 11.21
C GLU A 150 -1.04 -2.44 11.42
N ARG A 151 -2.01 -3.37 11.48
CA ARG A 151 -1.73 -4.80 11.64
C ARG A 151 -0.84 -5.36 10.53
N GLN A 152 -1.05 -4.91 9.30
CA GLN A 152 -0.19 -5.27 8.17
C GLN A 152 1.24 -4.75 8.35
N HIS A 153 1.39 -3.50 8.82
CA HIS A 153 2.71 -2.89 9.06
C HIS A 153 3.47 -3.63 10.18
N GLU A 154 2.79 -3.95 11.28
CA GLU A 154 3.35 -4.74 12.38
C GLU A 154 3.86 -6.09 11.88
N TRP A 155 3.02 -6.85 11.17
CA TRP A 155 3.41 -8.14 10.61
C TRP A 155 4.59 -8.04 9.62
N LEU A 156 4.54 -7.09 8.69
CA LEU A 156 5.62 -6.88 7.70
C LEU A 156 6.93 -6.50 8.39
N THR A 157 6.89 -5.64 9.42
CA THR A 157 8.10 -5.20 10.12
C THR A 157 8.68 -6.27 11.03
N HIS A 158 7.84 -7.07 11.69
CA HIS A 158 8.27 -8.26 12.44
C HIS A 158 8.93 -9.28 11.50
N THR A 159 8.25 -9.67 10.43
CA THR A 159 8.76 -10.65 9.44
C THR A 159 10.07 -10.16 8.81
N ARG A 160 10.17 -8.86 8.49
CA ARG A 160 11.41 -8.25 7.99
C ARG A 160 12.58 -8.44 8.97
N ARG A 161 12.35 -8.31 10.29
CA ARG A 161 13.40 -8.53 11.31
C ARG A 161 13.82 -10.01 11.36
N GLU A 162 12.89 -10.95 11.25
CA GLU A 162 13.20 -12.38 11.16
C GLU A 162 14.06 -12.69 9.92
N VAL A 163 13.67 -12.14 8.76
CA VAL A 163 14.46 -12.25 7.53
C VAL A 163 15.85 -11.63 7.72
N ALA A 164 15.97 -10.45 8.32
CA ALA A 164 17.26 -9.83 8.60
C ALA A 164 18.14 -10.72 9.50
N ALA A 165 17.57 -11.32 10.55
CA ALA A 165 18.28 -12.25 11.42
C ALA A 165 18.74 -13.52 10.67
N SER A 166 17.94 -14.03 9.73
CA SER A 166 18.36 -15.16 8.88
C SER A 166 19.52 -14.82 7.94
N VAL A 167 19.64 -13.56 7.51
CA VAL A 167 20.66 -13.10 6.55
C VAL A 167 21.96 -12.69 7.25
N PHE A 168 21.87 -12.01 8.38
CA PHE A 168 23.00 -11.38 9.07
C PHE A 168 23.31 -11.97 10.45
N GLY A 169 22.48 -12.91 10.94
CA GLY A 169 22.52 -13.38 12.32
C GLY A 169 21.86 -12.40 13.31
N GLY A 170 21.86 -12.75 14.58
CA GLY A 170 21.27 -11.94 15.66
C GLY A 170 19.87 -12.40 16.07
N ARG A 171 19.25 -11.61 16.96
CA ARG A 171 17.93 -11.86 17.56
C ARG A 171 16.94 -10.79 17.10
N PRO A 172 15.83 -11.14 16.43
CA PRO A 172 14.91 -10.16 15.85
C PRO A 172 14.23 -9.28 16.92
N GLU A 173 14.08 -9.79 18.15
CA GLU A 173 13.37 -9.13 19.26
C GLU A 173 14.11 -7.91 19.81
N VAL A 174 15.40 -7.73 19.47
CA VAL A 174 16.21 -6.59 19.94
C VAL A 174 15.71 -5.25 19.39
N ALA A 175 14.97 -5.27 18.28
CA ALA A 175 14.52 -4.08 17.56
C ALA A 175 12.99 -3.93 17.51
N GLU A 176 12.24 -4.63 18.39
CA GLU A 176 10.78 -4.54 18.50
C GLU A 176 10.31 -3.23 19.14
#